data_AF-A0A656HDJ8-F1
#
_entry.id   AF-A0A656HDJ8-F1
#
_cell.length_a   1.000
_cell.length_b   1.000
_cell.length_c   1.000
_cell.angle_alpha   90.00
_cell.angle_beta   90.00
_cell.angle_gamma   90.00
#
_symmetry.space_group_name_H-M   'P 1'
#
loop_
_entity.id
_entity.type
_entity.pdbx_description
1 polymer ?
#
loop_
_entity_poly.entity_id
_entity_poly.type
_entity_poly.pdbx_seq_one_letter_code
_entity_poly.pdbx_strand_id
1 'polypeptide(L)'
;MATDQMNRAIVDLYVAWFNRAPDVHGYQYWVDEYNNKGVSLIEISNAFFNAAVSFPEMSGYSAEMTDSAFIRQLYDGLMGRGPGSGAEPDDMEVNYWTFRLKSEFRGDKGALVIQMIDEIRSFDASSSPAIQAIQDRFNNKMSTALQLVEKYQFGADLSPTENITLGKQILAVVTSDPASVDQAITTFLKTPHTVIGTEGNDVLNASARPDIFVFADNATHNGLDTVIGFAIGDATNAGDKFDFSAFLDEGAGLSLKLANILGNSLTLMDPFIAQAANIDALLSLSLNIDKAGKAVLLTADGGGNTNIFYLNDGNSSGILDKDEITLVGVAQGVDISSLDATHFIL
;
A
#
# COMPACT_ATOMS: atom_id res chain seq x y z
N MET A 1 -16.64 -11.06 -21.61
CA MET A 1 -17.15 -12.42 -21.27
C MET A 1 -16.06 -13.48 -21.29
N ALA A 2 -15.41 -13.80 -22.42
CA ALA A 2 -14.29 -14.77 -22.42
C ALA A 2 -12.98 -14.20 -21.81
N THR A 3 -12.66 -12.93 -22.09
CA THR A 3 -11.49 -12.22 -21.53
C THR A 3 -11.58 -12.07 -20.02
N ASP A 4 -12.76 -11.75 -19.47
CA ASP A 4 -12.95 -11.55 -18.03
C ASP A 4 -12.73 -12.84 -17.22
N GLN A 5 -13.13 -14.00 -17.77
CA GLN A 5 -12.92 -15.30 -17.13
C GLN A 5 -11.45 -15.69 -17.11
N MET A 6 -10.69 -15.31 -18.15
CA MET A 6 -9.28 -15.63 -18.25
C MET A 6 -8.39 -14.70 -17.42
N ASN A 7 -8.74 -13.42 -17.37
CA ASN A 7 -8.11 -12.44 -16.47
C ASN A 7 -8.20 -12.89 -14.99
N ARG A 8 -9.36 -13.44 -14.60
CA ARG A 8 -9.53 -14.08 -13.28
C ARG A 8 -8.58 -15.25 -13.05
N ALA A 9 -8.36 -16.09 -14.05
CA ALA A 9 -7.48 -17.24 -13.92
C ALA A 9 -6.04 -16.86 -13.58
N ILE A 10 -5.53 -15.74 -14.09
CA ILE A 10 -4.19 -15.23 -13.74
C ILE A 10 -4.13 -14.86 -12.25
N VAL A 11 -5.15 -14.16 -11.74
CA VAL A 11 -5.25 -13.84 -10.31
C VAL A 11 -5.33 -15.10 -9.46
N ASP A 12 -6.09 -16.10 -9.92
CA ASP A 12 -6.22 -17.37 -9.22
C ASP A 12 -4.86 -18.07 -9.04
N LEU A 13 -3.99 -17.99 -10.07
CA LEU A 13 -2.63 -18.52 -10.00
C LEU A 13 -1.77 -17.78 -8.97
N TYR A 14 -1.90 -16.45 -8.83
CA TYR A 14 -1.19 -15.70 -7.80
C TYR A 14 -1.59 -16.15 -6.39
N VAL A 15 -2.90 -16.34 -6.16
CA VAL A 15 -3.40 -16.83 -4.87
C VAL A 15 -2.97 -18.27 -4.62
N ALA A 16 -3.04 -19.14 -5.63
CA ALA A 16 -2.66 -20.55 -5.51
C ALA A 16 -1.17 -20.75 -5.20
N TRP A 17 -0.29 -20.07 -5.95
CA TRP A 17 1.15 -20.26 -5.85
C TRP A 17 1.79 -19.47 -4.72
N PHE A 18 1.27 -18.28 -4.40
CA PHE A 18 1.95 -17.36 -3.49
C PHE A 18 1.12 -16.99 -2.26
N ASN A 19 -0.14 -17.44 -2.18
CA ASN A 19 -1.09 -17.05 -1.15
C ASN A 19 -1.15 -15.51 -0.98
N ARG A 20 -1.15 -14.80 -2.13
CA ARG A 20 -1.00 -13.35 -2.19
C ARG A 20 -1.82 -12.73 -3.32
N ALA A 21 -2.32 -11.52 -3.12
CA ALA A 21 -2.83 -10.69 -4.22
C ALA A 21 -1.70 -10.25 -5.17
N PRO A 22 -1.90 -10.28 -6.50
CA PRO A 22 -0.95 -9.68 -7.42
C PRO A 22 -0.89 -8.16 -7.23
N ASP A 23 0.26 -7.56 -7.53
CA ASP A 23 0.33 -6.13 -7.85
C ASP A 23 -0.18 -5.89 -9.29
N VAL A 24 -0.62 -4.67 -9.57
CA VAL A 24 -1.27 -4.33 -10.83
C VAL A 24 -0.32 -4.46 -12.03
N HIS A 25 0.97 -4.13 -11.87
CA HIS A 25 1.96 -4.23 -12.94
C HIS A 25 2.23 -5.70 -13.31
N GLY A 26 2.45 -6.56 -12.30
CA GLY A 26 2.62 -7.99 -12.49
C GLY A 26 1.38 -8.64 -13.12
N TYR A 27 0.19 -8.28 -12.64
CA TYR A 27 -1.07 -8.74 -13.24
C TYR A 27 -1.17 -8.35 -14.73
N GLN A 28 -0.95 -7.07 -15.06
CA GLN A 28 -1.01 -6.58 -16.44
C GLN A 28 0.02 -7.25 -17.34
N TYR A 29 1.23 -7.50 -16.85
CA TYR A 29 2.25 -8.25 -17.58
C TYR A 29 1.74 -9.63 -18.01
N TRP A 30 1.20 -10.42 -17.09
CA TRP A 30 0.71 -11.77 -17.42
C TRP A 30 -0.56 -11.75 -18.28
N VAL A 31 -1.41 -10.73 -18.12
CA VAL A 31 -2.56 -10.49 -19.00
C VAL A 31 -2.10 -10.20 -20.42
N ASP A 32 -1.01 -9.45 -20.61
CA ASP A 32 -0.40 -9.19 -21.92
C ASP A 32 0.26 -10.44 -22.53
N GLU A 33 1.02 -11.19 -21.73
CA GLU A 33 1.61 -12.49 -22.16
C GLU A 33 0.52 -13.43 -22.68
N TYR A 34 -0.61 -13.51 -21.98
CA TYR A 34 -1.73 -14.33 -22.41
C TYR A 34 -2.43 -13.78 -23.66
N ASN A 35 -2.94 -12.54 -23.60
CA ASN A 35 -3.84 -12.03 -24.64
C ASN A 35 -3.11 -11.64 -25.94
N ASN A 36 -1.88 -11.15 -25.83
CA ASN A 36 -1.16 -10.55 -26.96
C ASN A 36 0.00 -11.40 -27.45
N LYS A 37 0.60 -12.24 -26.59
CA LYS A 37 1.75 -13.10 -26.95
C LYS A 37 1.39 -14.57 -27.08
N GLY A 38 0.17 -14.96 -26.71
CA GLY A 38 -0.34 -16.32 -26.90
C GLY A 38 0.24 -17.34 -25.92
N VAL A 39 0.81 -16.89 -24.81
CA VAL A 39 1.28 -17.78 -23.74
C VAL A 39 0.08 -18.44 -23.07
N SER A 40 0.08 -19.77 -22.98
CA SER A 40 -1.03 -20.51 -22.37
C SER A 40 -1.05 -20.36 -20.85
N LEU A 41 -2.23 -20.54 -20.24
CA LEU A 41 -2.38 -20.49 -18.78
C LEU A 41 -1.52 -21.55 -18.08
N ILE A 42 -1.31 -22.72 -18.70
CA ILE A 42 -0.44 -23.78 -18.17
C ILE A 42 1.02 -23.29 -18.15
N GLU A 43 1.49 -22.64 -19.21
CA GLU A 43 2.84 -22.05 -19.27
C GLU A 43 3.04 -20.95 -18.23
N ILE A 44 2.04 -20.08 -18.04
CA ILE A 44 2.05 -19.05 -16.97
C ILE A 44 2.12 -19.72 -15.59
N SER A 45 1.28 -20.73 -15.33
CA SER A 45 1.27 -21.46 -14.06
C SER A 45 2.62 -22.15 -13.79
N ASN A 46 3.25 -22.73 -14.81
CA ASN A 46 4.59 -23.31 -14.71
C ASN A 46 5.67 -22.24 -14.47
N ALA A 47 5.55 -21.04 -15.05
CA ALA A 47 6.43 -19.92 -14.73
C ALA A 47 6.30 -19.49 -13.26
N PHE A 48 5.08 -19.49 -12.71
CA PHE A 48 4.83 -19.16 -11.31
C PHE A 48 5.42 -20.22 -10.38
N PHE A 49 5.28 -21.50 -10.72
CA PHE A 49 5.94 -22.58 -9.97
C PHE A 49 7.47 -22.41 -9.94
N ASN A 50 8.09 -22.08 -11.08
CA ASN A 50 9.53 -21.83 -11.14
C ASN A 50 9.95 -20.63 -10.27
N ALA A 51 9.15 -19.56 -10.27
CA ALA A 51 9.36 -18.42 -9.37
C ALA A 51 9.20 -18.83 -7.90
N ALA A 52 8.17 -19.62 -7.57
CA ALA A 52 7.92 -20.10 -6.20
C ALA A 52 9.11 -20.91 -5.67
N VAL A 53 9.65 -21.83 -6.48
CA VAL A 53 10.82 -22.65 -6.12
C VAL A 53 12.10 -21.83 -5.95
N SER A 54 12.21 -20.69 -6.66
CA SER A 54 13.37 -19.79 -6.53
C SER A 54 13.38 -19.04 -5.20
N PHE A 55 12.25 -18.98 -4.50
CA PHE A 55 12.09 -18.30 -3.21
C PHE A 55 11.38 -19.20 -2.17
N PRO A 56 12.01 -20.33 -1.78
CA PRO A 56 11.37 -21.35 -0.95
C PRO A 56 10.94 -20.85 0.43
N GLU A 57 11.70 -19.92 1.02
CA GLU A 57 11.36 -19.32 2.32
C GLU A 57 10.07 -18.48 2.27
N MET A 58 9.75 -17.91 1.10
CA MET A 58 8.57 -17.07 0.92
C MET A 58 7.35 -17.85 0.44
N SER A 59 7.56 -18.91 -0.35
CA SER A 59 6.49 -19.65 -1.04
C SER A 59 6.16 -20.99 -0.39
N GLY A 60 7.09 -21.57 0.37
CA GLY A 60 7.02 -22.94 0.90
C GLY A 60 7.32 -24.02 -0.14
N TYR A 61 7.55 -23.67 -1.41
CA TYR A 61 7.88 -24.62 -2.47
C TYR A 61 9.40 -24.77 -2.64
N SER A 62 9.88 -26.01 -2.77
CA SER A 62 11.28 -26.28 -3.12
C SER A 62 11.40 -27.30 -4.25
N ALA A 63 12.54 -27.29 -4.94
CA ALA A 63 12.82 -28.24 -6.03
C ALA A 63 12.90 -29.69 -5.53
N GLU A 64 13.26 -29.88 -4.26
CA GLU A 64 13.49 -31.19 -3.63
C GLU A 64 12.22 -31.77 -2.96
N MET A 65 11.09 -31.08 -3.04
CA MET A 65 9.84 -31.59 -2.46
C MET A 65 9.39 -32.87 -3.17
N THR A 66 8.97 -33.86 -2.39
CA THR A 66 8.24 -35.02 -2.91
C THR A 66 6.89 -34.58 -3.45
N ASP A 67 6.30 -35.37 -4.36
CA ASP A 67 4.96 -35.07 -4.89
C ASP A 67 3.93 -34.91 -3.76
N SER A 68 3.96 -35.79 -2.75
CA SER A 68 3.03 -35.71 -1.62
C SER A 68 3.23 -34.44 -0.78
N ALA A 69 4.48 -34.00 -0.56
CA ALA A 69 4.76 -32.74 0.13
C ALA A 69 4.29 -31.55 -0.70
N PHE A 70 4.49 -31.59 -2.02
CA PHE A 70 4.00 -30.59 -2.96
C PHE A 70 2.47 -30.48 -2.94
N ILE A 71 1.73 -31.60 -2.95
CA ILE A 71 0.27 -31.60 -2.83
C ILE A 71 -0.17 -30.97 -1.51
N ARG A 72 0.47 -31.34 -0.38
CA ARG A 72 0.15 -30.75 0.93
C ARG A 72 0.37 -29.23 0.96
N GLN A 73 1.43 -28.74 0.30
CA GLN A 73 1.69 -27.30 0.15
C GLN A 73 0.62 -26.61 -0.71
N LEU A 74 0.14 -27.26 -1.78
CA LEU A 74 -0.97 -26.73 -2.57
C LEU A 74 -2.27 -26.61 -1.76
N TYR A 75 -2.57 -27.60 -0.92
CA TYR A 75 -3.71 -27.52 0.01
C TYR A 75 -3.59 -26.34 0.97
N ASP A 76 -2.38 -25.96 1.38
CA ASP A 76 -2.16 -24.76 2.18
C ASP A 76 -2.50 -23.48 1.41
N GLY A 77 -1.89 -23.27 0.24
CA GLY A 77 -2.10 -22.07 -0.56
C GLY A 77 -3.56 -21.88 -1.00
N LEU A 78 -4.17 -22.96 -1.50
CA LEU A 78 -5.53 -22.95 -2.01
C LEU A 78 -6.55 -22.89 -0.85
N MET A 79 -6.49 -23.82 0.11
CA MET A 79 -7.58 -24.05 1.05
C MET A 79 -7.24 -23.69 2.50
N GLY A 80 -6.00 -23.29 2.80
CA GLY A 80 -5.51 -23.10 4.17
C GLY A 80 -5.47 -24.41 4.96
N ARG A 81 -5.29 -25.54 4.26
CA ARG A 81 -5.27 -26.90 4.81
C ARG A 81 -3.85 -27.47 4.84
N GLY A 82 -2.83 -26.62 5.03
CA GLY A 82 -1.43 -27.04 5.01
C GLY A 82 -1.01 -27.90 6.19
N PRO A 83 0.21 -28.48 6.16
CA PRO A 83 0.81 -29.17 7.30
C PRO A 83 0.75 -28.32 8.59
N GLY A 84 0.34 -28.94 9.69
CA GLY A 84 0.09 -28.31 10.99
C GLY A 84 -1.30 -27.66 11.15
N SER A 85 -2.12 -27.61 10.10
CA SER A 85 -3.48 -27.05 10.20
C SER A 85 -4.46 -28.04 10.85
N GLY A 86 -5.52 -27.53 11.49
CA GLY A 86 -6.57 -28.38 12.07
C GLY A 86 -7.42 -29.15 11.05
N ALA A 87 -7.15 -28.97 9.74
CA ALA A 87 -7.89 -29.55 8.63
C ALA A 87 -6.95 -30.03 7.52
N GLU A 88 -5.75 -30.51 7.85
CA GLU A 88 -4.82 -31.11 6.89
C GLU A 88 -5.48 -32.13 5.94
N PRO A 89 -5.03 -32.25 4.68
CA PRO A 89 -5.52 -33.28 3.79
C PRO A 89 -5.10 -34.65 4.30
N ASP A 90 -6.01 -35.61 4.25
CA ASP A 90 -5.68 -36.99 4.57
C ASP A 90 -4.87 -37.66 3.44
N ASP A 91 -4.38 -38.88 3.67
CA ASP A 91 -3.60 -39.59 2.67
C ASP A 91 -4.42 -39.99 1.44
N MET A 92 -5.76 -40.12 1.54
CA MET A 92 -6.61 -40.43 0.40
C MET A 92 -6.69 -39.22 -0.54
N GLU A 93 -6.89 -38.03 0.01
CA GLU A 93 -6.85 -36.75 -0.70
C GLU A 93 -5.49 -36.54 -1.36
N VAL A 94 -4.39 -36.74 -0.63
CA VAL A 94 -3.03 -36.57 -1.17
C VAL A 94 -2.73 -37.59 -2.27
N ASN A 95 -3.12 -38.85 -2.08
CA ASN A 95 -2.91 -39.91 -3.09
C ASN A 95 -3.73 -39.68 -4.36
N TYR A 96 -4.95 -39.16 -4.26
CA TYR A 96 -5.78 -38.79 -5.41
C TYR A 96 -5.02 -37.80 -6.31
N TRP A 97 -4.56 -36.68 -5.75
CA TRP A 97 -3.85 -35.67 -6.54
C TRP A 97 -2.46 -36.14 -6.99
N THR A 98 -1.74 -36.90 -6.17
CA THR A 98 -0.43 -37.46 -6.56
C THR A 98 -0.57 -38.43 -7.73
N PHE A 99 -1.62 -39.27 -7.75
CA PHE A 99 -1.89 -40.17 -8.85
C PHE A 99 -2.17 -39.40 -10.15
N ARG A 100 -3.00 -38.36 -10.08
CA ARG A 100 -3.35 -37.53 -11.24
C ARG A 100 -2.17 -36.74 -11.77
N LEU A 101 -1.35 -36.17 -10.88
CA LEU A 101 -0.10 -35.50 -11.25
C LEU A 101 0.77 -36.43 -12.10
N LYS A 102 0.96 -37.69 -11.68
CA LYS A 102 1.81 -38.65 -12.39
C LYS A 102 1.18 -39.18 -13.67
N SER A 103 -0.10 -39.53 -13.61
CA SER A 103 -0.76 -40.33 -14.65
C SER A 103 -1.43 -39.46 -15.71
N GLU A 104 -2.21 -38.46 -15.27
CA GLU A 104 -2.99 -37.58 -16.15
C GLU A 104 -2.16 -36.40 -16.64
N PHE A 105 -1.49 -35.70 -15.71
CA PHE A 105 -0.71 -34.49 -16.01
C PHE A 105 0.77 -34.75 -16.30
N ARG A 106 1.23 -36.01 -16.21
CA ARG A 106 2.61 -36.43 -16.52
C ARG A 106 3.70 -35.60 -15.82
N GLY A 107 3.44 -35.16 -14.59
CA GLY A 107 4.33 -34.35 -13.79
C GLY A 107 4.21 -32.84 -14.00
N ASP A 108 3.29 -32.37 -14.85
CA ASP A 108 3.04 -30.94 -15.05
C ASP A 108 2.29 -30.34 -13.85
N LYS A 109 3.04 -29.61 -13.02
CA LYS A 109 2.53 -28.96 -11.81
C LYS A 109 1.61 -27.79 -12.14
N GLY A 110 1.90 -27.04 -13.20
CA GLY A 110 1.06 -25.93 -13.64
C GLY A 110 -0.33 -26.39 -14.07
N ALA A 111 -0.40 -27.48 -14.84
CA ALA A 111 -1.65 -28.10 -15.26
C ALA A 111 -2.45 -28.67 -14.08
N LEU A 112 -1.78 -29.32 -13.12
CA LEU A 112 -2.43 -29.84 -11.92
C LEU A 112 -3.11 -28.72 -11.10
N VAL A 113 -2.43 -27.59 -10.87
CA VAL A 113 -2.98 -26.48 -10.08
C VAL A 113 -4.23 -25.90 -10.71
N ILE A 114 -4.24 -25.73 -12.04
CA ILE A 114 -5.42 -25.27 -12.78
C ILE A 114 -6.58 -26.25 -12.58
N GLN A 115 -6.32 -27.56 -12.66
CA GLN A 115 -7.34 -28.57 -12.41
C GLN A 115 -7.85 -28.54 -10.97
N MET A 116 -6.97 -28.37 -9.98
CA MET A 116 -7.37 -28.28 -8.58
C MET A 116 -8.29 -27.07 -8.33
N ILE A 117 -7.97 -25.91 -8.91
CA ILE A 117 -8.81 -24.71 -8.82
C ILE A 117 -10.21 -24.97 -9.40
N ASP A 118 -10.28 -25.61 -10.56
CA ASP A 118 -11.55 -25.95 -11.22
C ASP A 118 -12.39 -26.95 -10.40
N GLU A 119 -11.76 -27.99 -9.85
CA GLU A 119 -12.43 -28.95 -8.97
C GLU A 119 -12.87 -28.34 -7.65
N ILE A 120 -12.08 -27.45 -7.04
CA ILE A 120 -12.50 -26.74 -5.82
C ILE A 120 -13.74 -25.90 -6.12
N ARG A 121 -13.83 -25.21 -7.26
CA ARG A 121 -14.99 -24.38 -7.61
C ARG A 121 -16.24 -25.18 -7.99
N SER A 122 -16.05 -26.31 -8.65
CA SER A 122 -17.15 -27.16 -9.14
C SER A 122 -17.65 -28.16 -8.11
N PHE A 123 -16.92 -28.37 -7.01
CA PHE A 123 -17.30 -29.28 -5.95
C PHE A 123 -18.64 -28.89 -5.30
N ASP A 124 -19.56 -29.84 -5.22
CA ASP A 124 -20.82 -29.67 -4.50
C ASP A 124 -20.61 -29.78 -2.98
N ALA A 125 -20.37 -28.65 -2.34
CA ALA A 125 -20.19 -28.54 -0.90
C ALA A 125 -21.50 -28.43 -0.11
N SER A 126 -22.67 -28.47 -0.76
CA SER A 126 -23.98 -28.17 -0.14
C SER A 126 -24.34 -29.10 1.02
N SER A 127 -23.78 -30.31 1.03
CA SER A 127 -24.00 -31.32 2.06
C SER A 127 -23.07 -31.18 3.28
N SER A 128 -22.05 -30.31 3.23
CA SER A 128 -21.05 -30.15 4.29
C SER A 128 -20.75 -28.67 4.55
N PRO A 129 -21.32 -28.06 5.60
CA PRO A 129 -21.05 -26.66 5.94
C PRO A 129 -19.57 -26.33 6.14
N ALA A 130 -18.78 -27.28 6.64
CA ALA A 130 -17.34 -27.10 6.82
C ALA A 130 -16.60 -27.01 5.47
N ILE A 131 -16.96 -27.86 4.50
CA ILE A 131 -16.36 -27.81 3.15
C ILE A 131 -16.85 -26.55 2.42
N GLN A 132 -18.12 -26.18 2.58
CA GLN A 132 -18.68 -24.96 2.01
C GLN A 132 -17.91 -23.73 2.50
N ALA A 133 -17.65 -23.63 3.80
CA ALA A 133 -16.88 -22.51 4.36
C ALA A 133 -15.44 -22.44 3.78
N ILE A 134 -14.79 -23.58 3.53
CA ILE A 134 -13.45 -23.61 2.92
C ILE A 134 -13.51 -23.13 1.46
N GLN A 135 -14.50 -23.62 0.70
CA GLN A 135 -14.73 -23.21 -0.69
C GLN A 135 -15.08 -21.72 -0.79
N ASP A 136 -15.93 -21.21 0.11
CA ASP A 136 -16.31 -19.79 0.17
C ASP A 136 -15.10 -18.92 0.49
N ARG A 137 -14.28 -19.31 1.48
CA ARG A 137 -13.05 -18.57 1.79
C ARG A 137 -12.08 -18.53 0.61
N PHE A 138 -11.92 -19.66 -0.08
CA PHE A 138 -11.09 -19.74 -1.30
C PHE A 138 -11.58 -18.77 -2.37
N ASN A 139 -12.88 -18.80 -2.69
CA ASN A 139 -13.49 -17.90 -3.67
C ASN A 139 -13.40 -16.43 -3.24
N ASN A 140 -13.61 -16.14 -1.96
CA ASN A 140 -13.49 -14.79 -1.41
C ASN A 140 -12.05 -14.26 -1.54
N LYS A 141 -11.01 -15.07 -1.26
CA LYS A 141 -9.62 -14.64 -1.44
C LYS A 141 -9.31 -14.28 -2.90
N MET A 142 -9.78 -15.09 -3.85
CA MET A 142 -9.63 -14.83 -5.29
C MET A 142 -10.39 -13.58 -5.72
N SER A 143 -11.61 -13.39 -5.22
CA SER A 143 -12.41 -12.17 -5.44
C SER A 143 -11.72 -10.92 -4.89
N THR A 144 -11.19 -10.99 -3.66
CA THR A 144 -10.42 -9.90 -3.04
C THR A 144 -9.22 -9.54 -3.90
N ALA A 145 -8.41 -10.53 -4.29
CA ALA A 145 -7.22 -10.32 -5.12
C ALA A 145 -7.56 -9.70 -6.49
N LEU A 146 -8.65 -10.13 -7.12
CA LEU A 146 -9.10 -9.57 -8.40
C LEU A 146 -9.54 -8.11 -8.25
N GLN A 147 -10.34 -7.82 -7.23
CA GLN A 147 -10.83 -6.46 -7.00
C GLN A 147 -9.68 -5.49 -6.71
N LEU A 148 -8.65 -5.92 -5.97
CA LEU A 148 -7.47 -5.10 -5.68
C LEU A 148 -6.80 -4.59 -6.96
N VAL A 149 -6.57 -5.45 -7.96
CA VAL A 149 -5.90 -5.02 -9.20
C VAL A 149 -6.85 -4.35 -10.19
N GLU A 150 -8.09 -4.82 -10.33
CA GLU A 150 -9.01 -4.28 -11.34
C GLU A 150 -9.64 -2.94 -10.92
N LYS A 151 -9.93 -2.76 -9.62
CA LYS A 151 -10.62 -1.56 -9.13
C LYS A 151 -9.69 -0.57 -8.45
N TYR A 152 -8.64 -1.06 -7.78
CA TYR A 152 -7.84 -0.23 -6.87
C TYR A 152 -6.37 -0.08 -7.29
N GLN A 153 -5.98 -0.60 -8.47
CA GLN A 153 -4.61 -0.53 -8.98
C GLN A 153 -3.55 -0.95 -7.93
N PHE A 154 -3.90 -1.93 -7.09
CA PHE A 154 -3.10 -2.33 -5.93
C PHE A 154 -1.64 -2.57 -6.33
N GLY A 155 -0.73 -1.92 -5.61
CA GLY A 155 0.71 -2.13 -5.76
C GLY A 155 1.39 -1.32 -6.86
N ALA A 156 0.68 -0.35 -7.47
CA ALA A 156 1.27 0.57 -8.44
C ALA A 156 2.40 1.42 -7.84
N ASP A 157 2.27 1.73 -6.56
CA ASP A 157 3.06 2.68 -5.78
C ASP A 157 3.99 2.02 -4.75
N LEU A 158 3.84 0.71 -4.54
CA LEU A 158 4.56 -0.02 -3.51
C LEU A 158 5.84 -0.64 -4.06
N SER A 159 6.87 -0.74 -3.22
CA SER A 159 8.05 -1.55 -3.54
C SER A 159 7.67 -3.03 -3.69
N PRO A 160 8.50 -3.85 -4.38
CA PRO A 160 8.24 -5.29 -4.50
C PRO A 160 8.04 -6.00 -3.15
N THR A 161 8.77 -5.60 -2.12
CA THR A 161 8.69 -6.20 -0.77
C THR A 161 7.39 -5.83 -0.07
N GLU A 162 6.96 -4.57 -0.16
CA GLU A 162 5.69 -4.11 0.39
C GLU A 162 4.51 -4.77 -0.32
N ASN A 163 4.58 -4.84 -1.66
CA ASN A 163 3.61 -5.57 -2.47
C ASN A 163 3.46 -7.02 -2.03
N ILE A 164 4.58 -7.69 -1.73
CA ILE A 164 4.55 -9.07 -1.23
C ILE A 164 3.87 -9.14 0.14
N THR A 165 4.29 -8.28 1.06
CA THR A 165 3.88 -8.30 2.46
C THR A 165 2.41 -7.94 2.61
N LEU A 166 2.00 -6.80 2.05
CA LEU A 166 0.65 -6.29 2.15
C LEU A 166 -0.35 -7.19 1.42
N GLY A 167 0.01 -7.68 0.23
CA GLY A 167 -0.85 -8.59 -0.53
C GLY A 167 -1.15 -9.89 0.23
N LYS A 168 -0.20 -10.36 1.06
CA LYS A 168 -0.41 -11.54 1.92
C LYS A 168 -1.28 -11.19 3.14
N GLN A 169 -1.02 -10.05 3.77
CA GLN A 169 -1.80 -9.57 4.91
C GLN A 169 -3.28 -9.37 4.56
N ILE A 170 -3.57 -8.80 3.38
CA ILE A 170 -4.94 -8.62 2.90
C ILE A 170 -5.66 -9.97 2.77
N LEU A 171 -5.04 -10.96 2.12
CA LEU A 171 -5.69 -12.26 1.93
C LEU A 171 -5.75 -13.11 3.20
N ALA A 172 -4.89 -12.85 4.19
CA ALA A 172 -4.88 -13.60 5.44
C ALA A 172 -6.14 -13.38 6.28
N VAL A 173 -6.72 -12.17 6.25
CA VAL A 173 -7.93 -11.82 7.03
C VAL A 173 -9.24 -12.21 6.33
N VAL A 174 -9.19 -12.63 5.06
CA VAL A 174 -10.38 -13.04 4.32
C VAL A 174 -10.93 -14.36 4.89
N THR A 175 -12.24 -14.39 5.12
CA THR A 175 -12.98 -15.52 5.70
C THR A 175 -14.01 -16.06 4.71
N SER A 176 -14.81 -17.04 5.14
CA SER A 176 -15.94 -17.55 4.35
C SER A 176 -17.12 -16.57 4.27
N ASP A 177 -17.16 -15.54 5.13
CA ASP A 177 -18.16 -14.48 5.04
C ASP A 177 -17.87 -13.60 3.82
N PRO A 178 -18.79 -13.44 2.84
CA PRO A 178 -18.59 -12.57 1.69
C PRO A 178 -18.33 -11.11 2.08
N ALA A 179 -18.81 -10.64 3.24
CA ALA A 179 -18.52 -9.30 3.73
C ALA A 179 -17.02 -9.10 4.05
N SER A 180 -16.27 -10.19 4.30
CA SER A 180 -14.83 -10.11 4.55
C SER A 180 -14.03 -9.62 3.34
N VAL A 181 -14.56 -9.76 2.12
CA VAL A 181 -13.91 -9.26 0.89
C VAL A 181 -13.77 -7.74 0.96
N ASP A 182 -14.89 -7.03 1.14
CA ASP A 182 -14.89 -5.57 1.19
C ASP A 182 -14.21 -5.05 2.45
N GLN A 183 -14.36 -5.75 3.58
CA GLN A 183 -13.66 -5.41 4.82
C GLN A 183 -12.15 -5.49 4.66
N ALA A 184 -11.61 -6.58 4.11
CA ALA A 184 -10.17 -6.75 3.90
C ALA A 184 -9.62 -5.63 2.99
N ILE A 185 -10.29 -5.36 1.86
CA ILE A 185 -9.89 -4.29 0.94
C ILE A 185 -9.91 -2.93 1.66
N THR A 186 -11.02 -2.63 2.36
CA THR A 186 -11.21 -1.35 3.06
C THR A 186 -10.17 -1.14 4.14
N THR A 187 -9.90 -2.15 4.97
CA THR A 187 -8.94 -2.05 6.07
C THR A 187 -7.55 -1.68 5.54
N PHE A 188 -7.06 -2.40 4.54
CA PHE A 188 -5.68 -2.20 4.10
C PHE A 188 -5.50 -1.00 3.17
N LEU A 189 -6.47 -0.71 2.29
CA LEU A 189 -6.38 0.47 1.43
C LEU A 189 -6.62 1.79 2.18
N LYS A 190 -7.33 1.76 3.31
CA LYS A 190 -7.52 2.95 4.17
C LYS A 190 -6.51 3.05 5.32
N THR A 191 -5.67 2.03 5.52
CA THR A 191 -4.57 2.16 6.48
C THR A 191 -3.53 3.08 5.88
N PRO A 192 -3.07 4.12 6.61
CA PRO A 192 -2.05 5.01 6.09
C PRO A 192 -0.75 4.28 5.74
N HIS A 193 -0.13 4.68 4.64
CA HIS A 193 1.21 4.27 4.24
C HIS A 193 2.20 5.39 4.60
N THR A 194 3.39 5.03 5.08
CA THR A 194 4.37 6.03 5.53
C THR A 194 5.41 6.22 4.44
N VAL A 195 5.55 7.46 3.96
CA VAL A 195 6.52 7.86 2.96
C VAL A 195 7.62 8.67 3.64
N ILE A 196 8.83 8.13 3.67
CA ILE A 196 10.00 8.76 4.31
C ILE A 196 11.09 8.96 3.26
N GLY A 197 11.64 10.17 3.20
CA GLY A 197 12.82 10.50 2.40
C GLY A 197 14.10 9.85 2.93
N THR A 198 15.17 9.98 2.15
CA THR A 198 16.54 9.74 2.59
C THR A 198 17.12 11.02 3.20
N GLU A 199 18.45 11.12 3.35
CA GLU A 199 19.06 12.40 3.74
C GLU A 199 19.20 13.31 2.51
N GLY A 200 18.74 14.55 2.64
CA GLY A 200 18.82 15.56 1.57
C GLY A 200 17.56 15.59 0.71
N ASN A 201 17.65 16.10 -0.53
CA ASN A 201 16.47 16.37 -1.33
C ASN A 201 15.88 15.08 -1.94
N ASP A 202 14.62 14.78 -1.63
CA ASP A 202 13.91 13.64 -2.19
C ASP A 202 12.70 14.03 -3.05
N VAL A 203 12.23 13.07 -3.84
CA VAL A 203 10.93 13.14 -4.52
C VAL A 203 10.03 12.07 -3.90
N LEU A 204 9.03 12.53 -3.16
CA LEU A 204 8.09 11.70 -2.42
C LEU A 204 6.77 11.64 -3.20
N ASN A 205 6.39 10.46 -3.67
CA ASN A 205 5.19 10.27 -4.47
C ASN A 205 4.07 9.68 -3.61
N ALA A 206 2.88 10.27 -3.71
CA ALA A 206 1.67 9.71 -3.13
C ALA A 206 1.26 8.41 -3.84
N SER A 207 0.64 7.54 -3.07
CA SER A 207 -0.04 6.33 -3.47
C SER A 207 -1.53 6.58 -3.72
N ALA A 208 -2.26 5.50 -4.03
CA ALA A 208 -3.73 5.52 -4.03
C ALA A 208 -4.34 5.40 -2.62
N ARG A 209 -3.52 5.12 -1.60
CA ARG A 209 -3.89 4.98 -0.18
C ARG A 209 -3.68 6.32 0.51
N PRO A 210 -4.26 6.55 1.71
CA PRO A 210 -3.81 7.66 2.53
C PRO A 210 -2.30 7.52 2.80
N ASP A 211 -1.52 8.55 2.55
CA ASP A 211 -0.08 8.59 2.84
C ASP A 211 0.24 9.52 4.01
N ILE A 212 1.35 9.23 4.69
CA ILE A 212 1.95 10.06 5.71
C ILE A 212 3.36 10.40 5.22
N PHE A 213 3.54 11.63 4.76
CA PHE A 213 4.82 12.17 4.33
C PHE A 213 5.58 12.67 5.54
N VAL A 214 6.60 11.92 5.95
CA VAL A 214 7.39 12.21 7.15
C VAL A 214 8.56 13.10 6.79
N PHE A 215 8.61 14.27 7.42
CA PHE A 215 9.75 15.16 7.36
C PHE A 215 10.75 14.80 8.46
N ALA A 216 12.04 15.00 8.19
CA ALA A 216 13.13 14.65 9.11
C ALA A 216 13.14 15.52 10.38
N ASP A 217 14.10 15.29 11.27
CA ASP A 217 14.21 16.00 12.56
C ASP A 217 14.80 17.42 12.46
N ASN A 218 15.42 17.74 11.31
CA ASN A 218 15.96 19.07 11.01
C ASN A 218 16.06 19.32 9.50
N ALA A 219 16.14 20.58 9.10
CA ALA A 219 16.17 20.98 7.68
C ALA A 219 17.36 20.45 6.88
N THR A 220 18.49 20.12 7.52
CA THR A 220 19.66 19.57 6.81
C THR A 220 19.45 18.11 6.45
N HIS A 221 18.94 17.30 7.39
CA HIS A 221 18.58 15.91 7.11
C HIS A 221 17.42 15.83 6.14
N ASN A 222 16.44 16.73 6.26
CA ASN A 222 15.30 16.76 5.34
C ASN A 222 15.66 17.22 3.93
N GLY A 223 16.60 18.17 3.79
CA GLY A 223 16.78 18.84 2.51
C GLY A 223 15.50 19.53 2.01
N LEU A 224 15.42 19.70 0.68
CA LEU A 224 14.28 20.24 -0.05
C LEU A 224 13.52 19.11 -0.75
N ASP A 225 12.48 18.61 -0.10
CA ASP A 225 11.68 17.51 -0.63
C ASP A 225 10.58 18.00 -1.57
N THR A 226 10.27 17.18 -2.57
CA THR A 226 9.13 17.43 -3.46
C THR A 226 8.08 16.36 -3.23
N VAL A 227 6.91 16.76 -2.75
CA VAL A 227 5.74 15.88 -2.59
C VAL A 227 4.87 15.99 -3.85
N ILE A 228 4.58 14.86 -4.48
CA ILE A 228 3.79 14.77 -5.71
C ILE A 228 2.56 13.92 -5.48
N GLY A 229 1.39 14.42 -5.91
CA GLY A 229 0.14 13.66 -5.91
C GLY A 229 -0.63 13.67 -4.59
N PHE A 230 -0.26 14.55 -3.65
CA PHE A 230 -0.91 14.65 -2.33
C PHE A 230 -2.44 14.79 -2.46
N ALA A 231 -3.18 13.87 -1.86
CA ALA A 231 -4.62 13.83 -1.84
C ALA A 231 -5.19 14.48 -0.58
N ILE A 232 -6.06 15.48 -0.73
CA ILE A 232 -6.77 16.13 0.39
C ILE A 232 -7.69 15.15 1.14
N GLY A 233 -8.17 14.10 0.47
CA GLY A 233 -9.14 13.16 1.04
C GLY A 233 -10.58 13.64 0.97
N ASP A 234 -11.49 12.72 1.30
CA ASP A 234 -12.93 12.91 1.30
C ASP A 234 -13.61 12.02 2.38
N ALA A 235 -14.94 11.89 2.33
CA ALA A 235 -15.67 11.06 3.29
C ALA A 235 -15.33 9.55 3.21
N THR A 236 -14.64 9.11 2.16
CA THR A 236 -14.32 7.72 1.87
C THR A 236 -12.84 7.39 2.05
N ASN A 237 -11.94 8.35 1.83
CA ASN A 237 -10.50 8.26 2.04
C ASN A 237 -10.03 9.42 2.93
N ALA A 238 -9.34 9.14 4.03
CA ALA A 238 -8.91 10.17 4.98
C ALA A 238 -7.92 11.19 4.38
N GLY A 239 -7.39 10.94 3.19
CA GLY A 239 -6.41 11.80 2.53
C GLY A 239 -5.02 11.63 3.13
N ASP A 240 -4.09 12.30 2.48
CA ASP A 240 -2.69 12.29 2.85
C ASP A 240 -2.43 13.28 3.97
N LYS A 241 -1.31 13.08 4.66
CA LYS A 241 -0.87 13.89 5.77
C LYS A 241 0.60 14.24 5.64
N PHE A 242 0.94 15.44 6.07
CA PHE A 242 2.32 15.79 6.36
C PHE A 242 2.59 15.55 7.84
N ASP A 243 3.64 14.79 8.15
CA ASP A 243 4.11 14.56 9.50
C ASP A 243 5.34 15.42 9.77
N PHE A 244 5.14 16.42 10.61
CA PHE A 244 6.17 17.35 11.07
C PHE A 244 6.56 17.12 12.51
N SER A 245 6.08 16.04 13.16
CA SER A 245 6.31 15.81 14.59
C SER A 245 7.80 15.80 14.95
N ALA A 246 8.66 15.30 14.06
CA ALA A 246 10.12 15.31 14.25
C ALA A 246 10.74 16.72 14.17
N PHE A 247 10.12 17.66 13.45
CA PHE A 247 10.54 19.06 13.39
C PHE A 247 10.13 19.86 14.62
N LEU A 248 9.12 19.43 15.38
CA LEU A 248 8.54 20.23 16.46
C LEU A 248 9.10 19.81 17.82
N ASP A 249 9.14 20.73 18.79
CA ASP A 249 9.60 20.42 20.14
C ASP A 249 8.52 19.66 20.95
N GLU A 250 8.90 18.63 21.72
CA GLU A 250 7.96 17.86 22.54
C GLU A 250 7.18 18.76 23.52
N GLY A 251 5.84 18.77 23.39
CA GLY A 251 4.98 19.59 24.25
C GLY A 251 4.91 21.07 23.86
N ALA A 252 5.48 21.47 22.72
CA ALA A 252 5.19 22.75 22.09
C ALA A 252 3.73 22.75 21.62
N GLY A 253 2.82 23.16 22.51
CA GLY A 253 1.43 23.38 22.16
C GLY A 253 1.31 24.30 20.95
N LEU A 254 0.50 23.88 19.97
CA LEU A 254 0.19 24.58 18.73
C LEU A 254 0.14 26.10 18.93
N SER A 255 0.86 26.82 18.08
CA SER A 255 0.57 28.22 17.82
C SER A 255 0.45 28.45 16.31
N LEU A 256 -0.46 27.73 15.65
CA LEU A 256 -0.88 28.01 14.27
C LEU A 256 -1.95 29.13 14.24
N LYS A 257 -1.58 30.43 14.24
CA LYS A 257 -2.53 31.57 13.98
C LYS A 257 -2.39 32.04 12.54
N LEU A 258 -3.49 32.47 11.95
CA LEU A 258 -3.44 33.57 10.98
C LEU A 258 -3.33 34.90 11.68
N ALA A 259 -2.52 35.78 11.12
CA ALA A 259 -2.83 37.20 11.13
C ALA A 259 -3.59 37.57 9.85
N ASN A 260 -4.66 38.35 10.03
CA ASN A 260 -5.21 39.17 8.96
C ASN A 260 -4.16 40.24 8.63
N ILE A 261 -3.76 40.37 7.36
CA ILE A 261 -2.77 41.36 6.93
C ILE A 261 -3.41 42.75 6.95
N LEU A 262 -3.46 43.35 8.14
CA LEU A 262 -3.68 44.78 8.37
C LEU A 262 -2.79 45.21 9.55
N GLY A 263 -1.51 45.45 9.26
CA GLY A 263 -0.52 45.94 10.22
C GLY A 263 0.68 45.00 10.41
N ASN A 264 1.85 45.60 10.64
CA ASN A 264 3.18 44.97 10.65
C ASN A 264 3.46 44.10 11.89
N SER A 265 2.62 43.12 12.22
CA SER A 265 2.91 42.15 13.29
C SER A 265 2.16 40.84 13.06
N LEU A 266 2.88 39.73 12.97
CA LEU A 266 2.33 38.37 13.05
C LEU A 266 2.31 37.93 14.53
N THR A 267 1.18 37.42 15.00
CA THR A 267 1.05 36.78 16.33
C THR A 267 0.62 35.32 16.07
N LEU A 268 1.06 34.34 16.90
CA LEU A 268 0.86 32.88 16.74
C LEU A 268 -0.12 32.27 17.83
N MET A 269 -1.32 31.73 17.51
CA MET A 269 -2.22 30.85 18.33
C MET A 269 -3.14 30.07 17.36
N ASP A 270 -3.19 28.80 17.62
CA ASP A 270 -4.12 27.79 17.13
C ASP A 270 -5.53 28.19 16.59
N PRO A 271 -6.12 27.46 15.60
CA PRO A 271 -5.53 26.72 14.47
C PRO A 271 -6.08 27.26 13.14
N PHE A 272 -5.31 28.02 12.35
CA PHE A 272 -5.55 28.10 10.91
C PHE A 272 -4.28 28.54 10.14
N ILE A 273 -4.20 28.15 8.86
CA ILE A 273 -3.05 28.23 7.96
C ILE A 273 -2.79 29.67 7.46
N ALA A 274 -1.58 30.21 7.64
CA ALA A 274 -1.19 31.51 7.09
C ALA A 274 -0.94 31.45 5.57
N GLN A 275 -1.51 32.38 4.80
CA GLN A 275 -1.25 32.56 3.37
C GLN A 275 -0.36 33.78 3.15
N ALA A 276 0.82 33.59 2.58
CA ALA A 276 1.64 34.66 2.03
C ALA A 276 2.07 34.31 0.60
N ALA A 277 2.00 35.29 -0.31
CA ALA A 277 2.31 35.07 -1.73
C ALA A 277 3.83 35.09 -2.04
N ASN A 278 4.68 35.56 -1.11
CA ASN A 278 6.14 35.56 -1.24
C ASN A 278 6.81 35.68 0.15
N ILE A 279 7.95 35.00 0.34
CA ILE A 279 8.83 35.10 1.51
C ILE A 279 9.34 36.53 1.74
N ASP A 280 9.60 37.33 0.70
CA ASP A 280 10.05 38.71 0.85
C ASP A 280 8.98 39.60 1.52
N ALA A 281 7.70 39.36 1.18
CA ALA A 281 6.58 40.05 1.80
C ALA A 281 6.43 39.64 3.28
N LEU A 282 6.74 38.39 3.60
CA LEU A 282 6.69 37.83 4.96
C LEU A 282 7.83 38.32 5.85
N LEU A 283 9.07 38.33 5.34
CA LEU A 283 10.27 38.84 6.02
C LEU A 283 10.18 40.34 6.33
N SER A 284 9.39 41.08 5.57
CA SER A 284 9.12 42.51 5.82
C SER A 284 8.19 42.77 7.03
N LEU A 285 7.54 41.74 7.57
CA LEU A 285 6.49 41.85 8.59
C LEU A 285 6.94 41.54 10.02
N SER A 286 8.21 41.18 10.24
CA SER A 286 8.73 40.67 11.53
C SER A 286 7.89 39.51 12.07
N LEU A 287 8.33 38.27 11.78
CA LEU A 287 7.72 37.07 12.32
C LEU A 287 8.08 36.94 13.80
N ASN A 288 7.08 36.97 14.68
CA ASN A 288 7.29 36.84 16.12
C ASN A 288 6.81 35.46 16.61
N ILE A 289 7.72 34.63 17.13
CA ILE A 289 7.38 33.35 17.76
C ILE A 289 7.39 33.55 19.28
N ASP A 290 6.26 33.28 19.94
CA ASP A 290 6.01 33.64 21.35
C ASP A 290 6.97 32.95 22.35
N LYS A 291 7.78 31.97 21.91
CA LYS A 291 8.96 31.41 22.61
C LYS A 291 9.96 30.87 21.59
N ALA A 292 11.24 30.85 21.95
CA ALA A 292 12.27 30.06 21.30
C ALA A 292 11.71 28.67 20.95
N GLY A 293 11.72 28.32 19.67
CA GLY A 293 11.07 27.10 19.23
C GLY A 293 11.08 26.89 17.73
N LYS A 294 10.76 25.65 17.37
CA LYS A 294 10.66 25.19 15.99
C LYS A 294 9.22 25.30 15.49
N ALA A 295 9.03 25.71 14.24
CA ALA A 295 7.70 25.81 13.62
C ALA A 295 7.74 25.46 12.13
N VAL A 296 6.57 25.18 11.55
CA VAL A 296 6.40 24.98 10.12
C VAL A 296 5.48 26.06 9.56
N LEU A 297 5.88 26.63 8.43
CA LEU A 297 5.09 27.61 7.68
C LEU A 297 4.80 27.08 6.28
N LEU A 298 3.54 27.17 5.88
CA LEU A 298 3.11 26.87 4.53
C LEU A 298 2.84 28.16 3.76
N THR A 299 3.18 28.21 2.48
CA THR A 299 2.84 29.34 1.60
C THR A 299 2.39 28.83 0.23
N ALA A 300 1.54 29.56 -0.47
CA ALA A 300 1.21 29.26 -1.86
C ALA A 300 2.24 29.91 -2.79
N ASP A 301 2.67 29.18 -3.82
CA ASP A 301 3.37 29.79 -4.95
C ASP A 301 2.38 30.24 -6.03
N GLY A 302 2.86 31.08 -6.96
CA GLY A 302 2.06 31.54 -8.10
C GLY A 302 1.73 30.44 -9.13
N GLY A 303 2.21 29.22 -8.92
CA GLY A 303 2.01 28.04 -9.77
C GLY A 303 0.98 27.06 -9.23
N GLY A 304 0.37 27.31 -8.07
CA GLY A 304 -0.60 26.42 -7.44
C GLY A 304 0.04 25.31 -6.59
N ASN A 305 1.30 25.47 -6.20
CA ASN A 305 1.98 24.58 -5.26
C ASN A 305 1.98 25.16 -3.84
N THR A 306 2.13 24.30 -2.84
CA THR A 306 2.36 24.71 -1.46
C THR A 306 3.83 24.52 -1.10
N ASN A 307 4.50 25.60 -0.73
CA ASN A 307 5.86 25.58 -0.20
C ASN A 307 5.83 25.38 1.32
N ILE A 308 6.74 24.57 1.84
CA ILE A 308 6.86 24.17 3.24
C ILE A 308 8.19 24.70 3.77
N PHE A 309 8.12 25.59 4.76
CA PHE A 309 9.27 26.21 5.40
C PHE A 309 9.40 25.71 6.83
N TYR A 310 10.62 25.31 7.19
CA TYR A 310 11.02 25.06 8.56
C TYR A 310 11.57 26.34 9.17
N LEU A 311 11.01 26.72 10.31
CA LEU A 311 11.40 27.88 11.09
C LEU A 311 12.07 27.41 12.38
N ASN A 312 13.23 27.95 12.70
CA ASN A 312 13.97 27.59 13.91
C ASN A 312 14.56 28.83 14.55
N ASP A 313 13.90 29.37 15.57
CA ASP A 313 14.40 30.50 16.39
C ASP A 313 15.55 30.02 17.28
N GLY A 314 16.72 29.81 16.65
CA GLY A 314 17.93 29.34 17.32
C GLY A 314 18.54 30.40 18.22
N ASN A 315 18.23 31.68 17.98
CA ASN A 315 18.73 32.79 18.79
C ASN A 315 17.82 33.12 20.00
N SER A 316 16.62 32.54 20.08
CA SER A 316 15.64 32.72 21.16
C SER A 316 15.20 34.18 21.36
N SER A 317 15.32 35.01 20.32
CA SER A 317 14.97 36.43 20.38
C SER A 317 13.48 36.67 20.17
N GLY A 318 12.75 35.63 19.75
CA GLY A 318 11.36 35.72 19.30
C GLY A 318 11.23 36.31 17.90
N ILE A 319 12.29 36.86 17.29
CA ILE A 319 12.27 37.42 15.94
C ILE A 319 13.08 36.50 15.02
N LEU A 320 12.44 36.00 13.96
CA LEU A 320 13.13 35.17 12.98
C LEU A 320 13.95 36.00 11.98
N ASP A 321 15.23 35.66 11.85
CA ASP A 321 16.11 36.12 10.78
C ASP A 321 16.00 35.24 9.54
N LYS A 322 16.53 35.72 8.40
CA LYS A 322 16.53 34.97 7.13
C LYS A 322 17.20 33.60 7.26
N ASP A 323 18.26 33.51 8.06
CA ASP A 323 19.05 32.28 8.23
C ASP A 323 18.32 31.26 9.14
N GLU A 324 17.23 31.66 9.79
CA GLU A 324 16.38 30.82 10.65
C GLU A 324 15.16 30.26 9.90
N ILE A 325 15.08 30.51 8.59
CA ILE A 325 13.98 30.11 7.72
C ILE A 325 14.54 29.30 6.56
N THR A 326 14.20 28.02 6.51
CA THR A 326 14.65 27.11 5.46
C THR A 326 13.46 26.55 4.69
N LEU A 327 13.48 26.65 3.36
CA LEU A 327 12.54 25.91 2.52
C LEU A 327 12.92 24.43 2.57
N VAL A 328 12.04 23.60 3.08
CA VAL A 328 12.27 22.16 3.27
C VAL A 328 11.37 21.29 2.41
N GLY A 329 10.30 21.84 1.84
CA GLY A 329 9.42 21.06 0.98
C GLY A 329 8.63 21.87 -0.02
N VAL A 330 8.20 21.20 -1.09
CA VAL A 330 7.22 21.69 -2.06
C VAL A 330 6.20 20.59 -2.34
N ALA A 331 4.94 20.84 -2.00
CA ALA A 331 3.82 19.98 -2.38
C ALA A 331 3.21 20.46 -3.70
N GLN A 332 3.45 19.70 -4.77
CA GLN A 332 3.07 20.09 -6.12
C GLN A 332 1.55 19.97 -6.34
N GLY A 333 0.95 21.01 -6.89
CA GLY A 333 -0.48 21.05 -7.19
C GLY A 333 -1.39 21.04 -5.97
N VAL A 334 -0.84 21.22 -4.77
CA VAL A 334 -1.61 21.32 -3.53
C VAL A 334 -1.97 22.78 -3.29
N ASP A 335 -3.26 23.08 -3.38
CA ASP A 335 -3.79 24.37 -2.96
C ASP A 335 -3.81 24.45 -1.43
N ILE A 336 -2.99 25.32 -0.86
CA ILE A 336 -2.89 25.54 0.58
C ILE A 336 -4.26 25.83 1.23
N SER A 337 -5.20 26.43 0.50
CA SER A 337 -6.54 26.75 1.01
C SER A 337 -7.45 25.53 1.18
N SER A 338 -7.07 24.39 0.59
CA SER A 338 -7.75 23.11 0.75
C SER A 338 -7.25 22.30 1.95
N LEU A 339 -6.16 22.73 2.59
CA LEU A 339 -5.61 22.08 3.77
C LEU A 339 -6.28 22.58 5.06
N ASP A 340 -6.33 21.72 6.05
CA ASP A 340 -6.78 22.02 7.42
C ASP A 340 -6.02 21.15 8.44
N ALA A 341 -6.33 21.30 9.74
CA ALA A 341 -5.64 20.59 10.81
C ALA A 341 -5.63 19.05 10.66
N THR A 342 -6.56 18.46 9.91
CA THR A 342 -6.64 17.00 9.75
C THR A 342 -5.55 16.42 8.83
N HIS A 343 -4.93 17.27 8.00
CA HIS A 343 -3.87 16.93 7.05
C HIS A 343 -2.47 16.94 7.67
N PHE A 344 -2.37 17.17 8.98
CA PHE A 344 -1.09 17.30 9.66
C PHE A 344 -0.99 16.32 10.83
N ILE A 345 0.20 15.75 10.99
CA ILE A 345 0.65 15.10 12.20
C ILE A 345 1.75 16.01 12.78
N LEU A 346 1.55 16.43 14.02
CA LEU A 346 2.35 17.43 14.72
C LEU A 346 2.81 16.87 16.05
#